data_AF-A0A3M1NMW8-F1
#
_entry.id   AF-A0A3M1NMW8-F1
#
_cell.length_a   1.000
_cell.length_b   1.000
_cell.length_c   1.000
_cell.angle_alpha   90.00
_cell.angle_beta   90.00
_cell.angle_gamma   90.00
#
_symmetry.space_group_name_H-M   'P 1'
#
loop_
_entity.id
_entity.type
_entity.pdbx_description
1 polymer ?
#
loop_
_entity_poly.entity_id
_entity_poly.type
_entity_poly.pdbx_seq_one_letter_code
_entity_poly.pdbx_strand_id
1 'polypeptide(L)'
;VIQRGLIQSKMSRYGTLATILVVSANFSLMHYMLGAPKIHIWSAVISVFFGSIVVVLLFEKTRNLFLTILVHLVYNCAVAYQIYLHAVNNTAAEIVFWTVYGIVFLLTAKHSWKILKGYAWLGKDFSVLDWIILPAYGVIFPLLLVFWTQVKAFLF
;
A
#
# COMPACT_ATOMS: atom_id res chain seq x y z
N VAL A 1 -7.04 -7.33 6.73
CA VAL A 1 -6.87 -8.80 6.79
C VAL A 1 -7.17 -9.47 5.44
N ILE A 2 -8.34 -9.24 4.82
CA ILE A 2 -8.73 -9.85 3.52
C ILE A 2 -7.72 -9.56 2.40
N GLN A 3 -7.31 -8.30 2.20
CA GLN A 3 -6.31 -7.91 1.18
C GLN A 3 -4.98 -8.68 1.27
N ARG A 4 -4.53 -9.02 2.48
CA ARG A 4 -3.24 -9.72 2.69
C ARG A 4 -3.40 -11.24 2.72
N GLY A 5 -4.42 -11.75 3.39
CA GLY A 5 -4.66 -13.19 3.51
C GLY A 5 -5.17 -13.85 2.22
N LEU A 6 -5.99 -13.15 1.42
CA LEU A 6 -6.64 -13.71 0.23
C LEU A 6 -6.04 -13.18 -1.08
N ILE A 7 -5.93 -11.86 -1.23
CA ILE A 7 -5.48 -11.26 -2.50
C ILE A 7 -3.97 -11.43 -2.63
N GLN A 8 -3.20 -11.00 -1.63
CA GLN A 8 -1.75 -11.10 -1.70
C GLN A 8 -1.27 -12.55 -1.80
N SER A 9 -1.82 -13.48 -1.02
CA SER A 9 -1.43 -14.91 -1.07
C SER A 9 -1.66 -15.57 -2.44
N LYS A 10 -2.74 -15.20 -3.14
CA LYS A 10 -2.98 -15.61 -4.54
C LYS A 10 -2.01 -14.92 -5.48
N MET A 11 -1.78 -13.62 -5.29
CA MET A 11 -0.91 -12.84 -6.16
C MET A 11 0.57 -13.23 -6.05
N SER A 12 1.04 -13.71 -4.90
CA SER A 12 2.42 -14.14 -4.68
C SER A 12 2.89 -15.21 -5.69
N ARG A 13 1.94 -15.93 -6.32
CA ARG A 13 2.24 -16.92 -7.37
C ARG A 13 2.81 -16.28 -8.64
N TYR A 14 2.48 -15.02 -8.91
CA TYR A 14 2.83 -14.24 -10.10
C TYR A 14 4.13 -13.45 -9.98
N GLY A 15 4.89 -13.70 -8.92
CA GLY A 15 6.13 -13.00 -8.64
C GLY A 15 5.93 -11.81 -7.71
N THR A 16 7.00 -11.51 -6.97
CA THR A 16 7.00 -10.52 -5.90
C THR A 16 6.73 -9.12 -6.44
N LEU A 17 7.29 -8.76 -7.61
CA LEU A 17 7.10 -7.44 -8.19
C LEU A 17 5.64 -7.17 -8.58
N ALA A 18 5.02 -8.10 -9.32
CA ALA A 18 3.61 -8.02 -9.71
C ALA A 18 2.70 -7.94 -8.48
N THR A 19 2.98 -8.76 -7.46
CA THR A 19 2.26 -8.74 -6.18
C THR A 19 2.34 -7.38 -5.52
N ILE A 20 3.54 -6.80 -5.42
CA ILE A 20 3.76 -5.48 -4.82
C ILE A 20 2.97 -4.41 -5.55
N LEU A 21 3.07 -4.33 -6.86
CA LEU A 21 2.43 -3.27 -7.63
C LEU A 21 0.91 -3.37 -7.55
N VAL A 22 0.33 -4.54 -7.81
CA VAL A 22 -1.13 -4.76 -7.83
C VAL A 22 -1.74 -4.55 -6.45
N VAL A 23 -1.16 -5.17 -5.42
CA VAL A 23 -1.71 -5.11 -4.06
C VAL A 23 -1.53 -3.72 -3.47
N SER A 24 -0.42 -3.04 -3.77
CA SER A 24 -0.18 -1.67 -3.28
C SER A 24 -1.09 -0.66 -3.95
N ALA A 25 -1.23 -0.72 -5.27
CA ALA A 25 -2.11 0.16 -6.03
C ALA A 25 -3.58 -0.01 -5.63
N ASN A 26 -4.06 -1.25 -5.52
CA ASN A 26 -5.44 -1.52 -5.12
C ASN A 26 -5.69 -1.00 -3.69
N PHE A 27 -4.77 -1.26 -2.75
CA PHE A 27 -4.93 -0.80 -1.37
C PHE A 27 -4.91 0.73 -1.24
N SER A 28 -4.01 1.43 -1.96
CA SER A 28 -3.96 2.90 -1.95
C SER A 28 -5.19 3.53 -2.58
N LEU A 29 -5.72 2.94 -3.66
CA LEU A 29 -6.92 3.44 -4.34
C LEU A 29 -8.20 3.15 -3.56
N MET A 30 -8.26 2.08 -2.76
CA MET A 30 -9.34 1.92 -1.78
C MET A 30 -9.37 3.07 -0.76
N HIS A 31 -8.20 3.58 -0.34
CA HIS A 31 -8.12 4.72 0.59
C HIS A 31 -8.49 6.05 -0.06
N TYR A 32 -8.33 6.18 -1.37
CA TYR A 32 -8.89 7.30 -2.12
C TYR A 32 -10.41 7.42 -1.92
N MET A 33 -11.14 6.30 -1.88
CA MET A 33 -12.60 6.32 -1.68
C MET A 33 -13.04 6.69 -0.26
N LEU A 34 -12.17 6.50 0.74
CA LEU A 34 -12.51 6.67 2.15
C LEU A 34 -12.16 8.08 2.68
N GLY A 35 -11.48 8.91 1.89
CA GLY A 35 -10.98 10.22 2.32
C GLY A 35 -11.87 11.41 1.91
N ALA A 36 -12.18 12.28 2.87
CA ALA A 36 -12.56 13.69 2.69
C ALA A 36 -11.47 14.57 3.36
N PRO A 37 -11.25 15.85 2.99
CA PRO A 37 -11.54 16.62 1.78
C PRO A 37 -10.45 16.51 0.68
N LYS A 38 -10.77 16.95 -0.55
CA LYS A 38 -9.98 16.76 -1.79
C LYS A 38 -8.52 17.27 -1.75
N ILE A 39 -8.16 18.18 -0.84
CA ILE A 39 -6.85 18.87 -0.83
C ILE A 39 -5.69 17.93 -0.49
N HIS A 40 -5.91 16.90 0.34
CA HIS A 40 -4.83 16.00 0.81
C HIS A 40 -4.98 14.56 0.32
N ILE A 41 -5.89 14.32 -0.62
CA ILE A 41 -6.24 12.96 -1.05
C ILE A 41 -5.08 12.28 -1.78
N TRP A 42 -4.33 13.02 -2.60
CA TRP A 42 -3.20 12.48 -3.35
C TRP A 42 -1.99 12.19 -2.47
N SER A 43 -1.70 13.05 -1.49
CA SER A 43 -0.64 12.78 -0.51
C SER A 43 -0.97 11.56 0.35
N ALA A 44 -2.23 11.39 0.74
CA ALA A 44 -2.71 10.19 1.43
C ALA A 44 -2.56 8.93 0.56
N VAL A 45 -2.98 8.96 -0.71
CA VAL A 45 -2.84 7.82 -1.63
C VAL A 45 -1.38 7.43 -1.81
N ILE A 46 -0.49 8.41 -2.05
CA ILE A 46 0.95 8.15 -2.22
C ILE A 46 1.54 7.55 -0.94
N SER A 47 1.22 8.10 0.22
CA SER A 47 1.67 7.59 1.52
C SER A 47 1.19 6.15 1.76
N VAL A 48 -0.10 5.87 1.54
CA VAL A 48 -0.68 4.53 1.67
C VAL A 48 -0.04 3.57 0.66
N PHE A 49 0.26 4.01 -0.55
CA PHE A 49 0.95 3.18 -1.55
C PHE A 49 2.32 2.72 -1.06
N PHE A 50 3.18 3.65 -0.62
CA PHE A 50 4.51 3.31 -0.10
C PHE A 50 4.45 2.49 1.19
N GLY A 51 3.53 2.81 2.10
CA GLY A 51 3.28 2.00 3.30
C GLY A 51 2.83 0.58 2.93
N SER A 52 1.97 0.44 1.92
CA SER A 52 1.48 -0.85 1.42
C SER A 52 2.61 -1.70 0.87
N ILE A 53 3.57 -1.12 0.14
CA ILE A 53 4.76 -1.84 -0.36
C ILE A 53 5.52 -2.52 0.78
N VAL A 54 5.76 -1.83 1.90
CA VAL A 54 6.48 -2.40 3.05
C VAL A 54 5.71 -3.58 3.62
N VAL A 55 4.41 -3.41 3.82
CA VAL A 55 3.56 -4.45 4.39
C VAL A 55 3.49 -5.67 3.45
N VAL A 56 3.44 -5.44 2.13
CA VAL A 56 3.47 -6.52 1.14
C VAL A 56 4.80 -7.27 1.21
N LEU A 57 5.93 -6.56 1.20
CA LEU A 57 7.27 -7.15 1.31
C LEU A 57 7.46 -7.95 2.61
N LEU A 58 6.96 -7.42 3.71
CA LEU A 58 7.01 -8.08 5.02
C LEU A 58 6.26 -9.43 4.98
N PHE A 59 5.07 -9.46 4.38
CA PHE A 59 4.32 -10.70 4.23
C PHE A 59 4.97 -11.66 3.24
N GLU A 60 5.51 -11.18 2.10
CA GLU A 60 6.24 -12.04 1.16
C GLU A 60 7.44 -12.73 1.82
N LYS A 61 8.16 -12.00 2.68
CA LYS A 61 9.35 -12.51 3.37
C LYS A 61 9.01 -13.45 4.52
N THR A 62 8.03 -13.09 5.35
CA THR A 62 7.78 -13.80 6.61
C THR A 62 6.66 -14.82 6.52
N ARG A 63 5.77 -14.67 5.54
CA ARG A 63 4.48 -15.39 5.43
C ARG A 63 3.66 -15.37 6.72
N ASN A 64 3.96 -14.43 7.62
CA ASN A 64 3.34 -14.31 8.93
C ASN A 64 2.27 -13.22 8.89
N LEU A 65 1.01 -13.64 8.83
CA LEU A 65 -0.14 -12.73 8.79
C LEU A 65 -0.24 -11.88 10.05
N PHE A 66 0.01 -12.46 11.24
CA PHE A 66 -0.07 -11.75 12.51
C PHE A 66 0.96 -10.61 12.58
N LEU A 67 2.21 -10.88 12.24
CA LEU A 67 3.26 -9.86 12.17
C LEU A 67 2.91 -8.75 11.18
N THR A 68 2.37 -9.11 10.01
CA THR A 68 1.93 -8.17 8.99
C THR A 68 0.80 -7.26 9.49
N ILE A 69 -0.17 -7.83 10.22
CA ILE A 69 -1.27 -7.07 10.85
C ILE A 69 -0.71 -6.13 11.92
N LEU A 70 0.20 -6.61 12.76
CA LEU A 70 0.80 -5.81 13.83
C LEU A 70 1.56 -4.60 13.26
N VAL A 71 2.40 -4.81 12.25
CA VAL A 71 3.13 -3.71 11.58
C VAL A 71 2.18 -2.71 10.92
N HIS A 72 1.10 -3.19 10.29
CA HIS A 72 0.09 -2.31 9.73
C HIS A 72 -0.66 -1.52 10.81
N LEU A 73 -0.96 -2.12 11.97
CA LEU A 73 -1.55 -1.41 13.10
C LEU A 73 -0.63 -0.31 13.62
N VAL A 74 0.66 -0.61 13.79
CA VAL A 74 1.67 0.38 14.20
C VAL A 74 1.76 1.53 13.19
N TYR A 75 1.73 1.22 11.89
CA TYR A 75 1.68 2.24 10.83
C TYR A 75 0.45 3.15 10.97
N ASN A 76 -0.72 2.57 11.22
CA ASN A 76 -1.95 3.35 11.39
C ASN A 76 -1.91 4.23 12.65
N CYS A 77 -1.32 3.74 13.75
CA CYS A 77 -1.09 4.55 14.95
C CYS A 77 -0.15 5.73 14.66
N ALA A 78 0.91 5.51 13.88
CA ALA A 78 1.84 6.56 13.46
C ALA A 78 1.15 7.63 12.60
N VAL A 79 0.33 7.22 11.63
CA VAL A 79 -0.45 8.14 10.79
C VAL A 79 -1.51 8.90 11.61
N ALA A 80 -2.22 8.23 12.52
CA ALA A 80 -3.18 8.90 13.40
C ALA A 80 -2.51 9.95 14.30
N TYR A 81 -1.31 9.66 14.81
CA TYR A 81 -0.53 10.62 15.58
C TYR A 81 -0.08 11.81 14.73
N GLN A 82 0.30 11.59 13.46
CA GLN A 82 0.59 12.68 12.53
C GLN A 82 -0.63 13.58 12.30
N ILE A 83 -1.80 12.99 12.06
CA ILE A 83 -3.05 13.75 11.90
C ILE A 83 -3.32 14.59 13.15
N TYR A 84 -3.09 14.04 14.35
CA TYR A 84 -3.21 14.78 15.59
C TYR A 84 -2.23 15.97 15.65
N LEU A 85 -0.93 15.75 15.36
CA LEU A 85 0.08 16.82 15.34
C LEU A 85 -0.28 17.94 14.37
N HIS A 86 -0.80 17.58 13.20
CA HIS A 86 -1.28 18.52 12.20
C HIS A 86 -2.49 19.31 12.71
N ALA A 87 -3.47 18.64 13.32
CA ALA A 87 -4.68 19.26 13.85
C ALA A 87 -4.40 20.26 14.99
N VAL A 88 -3.32 20.07 15.75
CA VAL A 88 -2.87 21.02 16.79
C VAL A 88 -1.84 22.04 16.28
N ASN A 89 -1.65 22.15 14.96
CA ASN A 89 -0.68 23.05 14.30
C ASN A 89 0.77 22.89 14.82
N ASN A 90 1.16 21.69 15.28
CA ASN A 90 2.51 21.42 15.75
C ASN A 90 3.41 20.90 14.61
N THR A 91 3.63 21.75 13.61
CA THR A 91 4.37 21.41 12.38
C THR A 91 5.81 20.98 12.66
N ALA A 92 6.46 21.55 13.67
CA ALA A 92 7.82 21.17 14.05
C ALA A 92 7.90 19.71 14.54
N ALA A 93 7.00 19.31 15.43
CA ALA A 93 6.93 17.92 15.89
C ALA A 93 6.54 16.97 14.75
N GLU A 94 5.65 17.39 13.85
CA GLU A 94 5.25 16.60 12.67
C GLU A 94 6.45 16.31 11.75
N ILE A 95 7.30 17.31 11.47
CA ILE A 95 8.50 17.16 10.64
C ILE A 95 9.51 16.22 11.31
N VAL A 96 9.76 16.39 12.60
CA VAL A 96 10.68 15.52 13.35
C VAL A 96 10.17 14.08 13.33
N PHE A 97 8.88 13.88 13.58
CA PHE A 97 8.24 12.57 13.56
C PHE A 97 8.42 11.87 12.20
N TRP A 98 8.11 12.54 11.09
CA TRP A 98 8.30 11.98 9.74
C TRP A 98 9.76 11.73 9.39
N THR A 99 10.66 12.58 9.86
CA THR A 99 12.10 12.40 9.64
C THR A 99 12.59 11.14 10.34
N VAL A 100 12.25 10.96 11.61
CA VAL A 100 12.59 9.76 12.39
C VAL A 100 11.97 8.52 11.75
N TYR A 101 10.68 8.58 11.42
CA TYR A 101 9.96 7.47 10.79
C TYR A 101 10.56 7.11 9.42
N GLY A 102 10.90 8.11 8.61
CA GLY A 102 11.56 7.97 7.31
C GLY A 102 12.96 7.36 7.42
N ILE A 103 13.75 7.75 8.42
CA ILE A 103 15.06 7.12 8.69
C ILE A 103 14.88 5.65 9.08
N VAL A 104 13.97 5.35 10.00
CA VAL A 104 13.66 3.97 10.41
C VAL A 104 13.21 3.14 9.21
N PHE A 105 12.34 3.71 8.37
CA PHE A 105 11.91 3.12 7.10
C PHE A 105 13.09 2.86 6.17
N LEU A 106 13.98 3.82 5.93
CA LEU A 106 15.11 3.65 5.02
C LEU A 106 16.10 2.59 5.53
N LEU A 107 16.33 2.54 6.84
CA LEU A 107 17.19 1.53 7.47
C LEU A 107 16.61 0.12 7.30
N THR A 108 15.30 -0.04 7.49
CA THR A 108 14.62 -1.33 7.26
C THR A 108 14.48 -1.65 5.77
N ALA A 109 14.16 -0.67 4.94
CA ALA A 109 13.97 -0.82 3.50
C ALA A 109 15.28 -1.12 2.76
N LYS A 110 16.44 -0.60 3.19
CA LYS A 110 17.75 -0.95 2.61
C LYS A 110 18.03 -2.45 2.67
N HIS A 111 17.60 -3.09 3.77
CA HIS A 111 17.68 -4.53 3.91
C HIS A 111 16.66 -5.24 2.99
N SER A 112 15.45 -4.68 2.83
CA SER A 112 14.41 -5.19 1.93
C SER A 112 14.69 -4.97 0.43
N TRP A 113 15.45 -3.95 0.04
CA TRP A 113 15.77 -3.65 -1.36
C TRP A 113 16.77 -4.64 -1.96
N LYS A 114 17.71 -5.13 -1.16
CA LYS A 114 18.59 -6.24 -1.56
C LYS A 114 17.77 -7.51 -1.88
N ILE A 115 16.69 -7.72 -1.14
CA ILE A 115 15.76 -8.83 -1.34
C ILE A 115 14.97 -8.62 -2.64
N LEU A 116 14.41 -7.44 -2.87
CA LEU A 116 13.69 -7.09 -4.10
C LEU A 116 14.49 -7.32 -5.38
N LYS A 117 15.79 -7.01 -5.39
CA LYS A 117 16.66 -7.31 -6.55
C LYS A 117 16.79 -8.82 -6.83
N GLY A 118 16.76 -9.66 -5.79
CA GLY A 118 16.80 -11.12 -5.93
C GLY A 118 15.49 -11.74 -6.43
N TYR A 119 14.34 -11.09 -6.23
CA TYR A 119 13.03 -11.59 -6.65
C TYR A 119 12.51 -10.98 -7.97
N ALA A 120 13.22 -10.02 -8.56
CA ALA A 120 12.78 -9.31 -9.77
C ALA A 120 12.79 -10.18 -11.05
N TRP A 121 13.29 -11.42 -11.00
CA TRP A 121 13.56 -12.26 -12.18
C TRP A 121 13.10 -13.72 -12.06
N LEU A 122 12.07 -14.00 -11.26
CA LEU A 122 11.41 -15.31 -11.36
C LEU A 122 10.42 -15.29 -12.54
N GLY A 123 10.98 -15.51 -13.73
CA GLY A 123 10.25 -15.77 -14.97
C GLY A 123 9.32 -16.96 -14.77
N LYS A 124 8.06 -16.67 -14.49
CA LYS A 124 6.99 -17.66 -14.53
C LYS A 124 6.12 -17.34 -15.72
N ASP A 125 5.87 -18.35 -16.54
CA ASP A 125 4.90 -18.26 -17.63
C ASP A 125 3.53 -17.94 -17.05
N PHE A 126 3.01 -16.77 -17.39
CA PHE A 126 1.67 -16.35 -16.99
C PHE A 126 0.64 -17.15 -17.79
N SER A 127 -0.31 -17.79 -17.10
CA SER A 127 -1.45 -18.43 -17.75
C SER A 127 -2.41 -17.36 -18.32
N VAL A 128 -3.26 -17.74 -19.27
CA VAL A 128 -4.29 -16.85 -19.84
C VAL A 128 -5.19 -16.25 -18.75
N LEU A 129 -5.49 -17.01 -17.70
CA LEU A 129 -6.28 -16.54 -16.57
C LEU A 129 -5.56 -15.41 -15.81
N ASP A 130 -4.24 -15.46 -15.75
CA ASP A 130 -3.41 -14.50 -15.03
C ASP A 130 -3.38 -13.16 -15.76
N TRP A 131 -3.36 -13.19 -17.09
CA TRP A 131 -3.53 -12.01 -17.95
C TRP A 131 -4.88 -11.34 -17.82
N ILE A 132 -5.90 -12.02 -17.28
CA ILE A 132 -7.21 -11.45 -17.00
C ILE A 132 -7.26 -10.91 -15.56
N ILE A 133 -6.77 -11.69 -14.59
CA ILE A 133 -6.83 -11.36 -13.16
C ILE A 133 -5.96 -10.16 -12.81
N LEU A 134 -4.74 -10.06 -13.37
CA LEU A 134 -3.82 -8.96 -13.07
C LEU A 134 -4.39 -7.60 -13.48
N PRO A 135 -4.88 -7.42 -14.73
CA PRO A 135 -5.55 -6.18 -15.10
C PRO A 135 -6.85 -5.97 -14.34
N ALA A 136 -7.65 -7.02 -14.12
CA ALA A 136 -8.92 -6.92 -13.41
C ALA A 136 -8.76 -6.36 -11.98
N TYR A 137 -7.82 -6.90 -11.20
CA TYR A 137 -7.62 -6.49 -9.81
C TYR A 137 -6.61 -5.37 -9.62
N GLY A 138 -5.65 -5.22 -10.53
CA GLY A 138 -4.59 -4.21 -10.45
C GLY A 138 -4.93 -2.89 -11.10
N VAL A 139 -5.81 -2.89 -12.10
CA VAL A 139 -6.08 -1.70 -12.94
C VAL A 139 -7.58 -1.43 -13.04
N ILE A 140 -8.38 -2.40 -13.48
CA ILE A 140 -9.81 -2.20 -13.75
C ILE A 140 -10.59 -1.94 -12.46
N PHE A 141 -10.47 -2.80 -11.45
CA PHE A 141 -11.19 -2.62 -10.19
C PHE A 141 -10.83 -1.30 -9.50
N PRO A 142 -9.54 -0.92 -9.38
CA PRO A 142 -9.20 0.39 -8.83
C PRO A 142 -9.67 1.58 -9.68
N LEU A 143 -9.63 1.49 -11.02
CA LEU A 143 -10.14 2.55 -11.90
C LEU A 143 -11.66 2.70 -11.81
N LEU A 144 -12.39 1.58 -11.71
CA LEU A 144 -13.84 1.59 -11.48
C LEU A 144 -14.18 2.28 -10.16
N LEU A 145 -13.38 2.06 -9.12
CA LEU A 145 -13.54 2.73 -7.83
C LEU A 145 -13.30 4.24 -7.93
N VAL A 146 -12.24 4.67 -8.63
CA VAL A 146 -11.98 6.11 -8.87
C VAL A 146 -13.10 6.74 -9.71
N PHE A 147 -13.49 6.10 -10.81
CA PHE A 147 -14.58 6.57 -11.66
C PHE A 147 -15.88 6.73 -10.86
N TRP A 148 -16.23 5.73 -10.05
CA TRP A 148 -17.42 5.77 -9.19
C TRP A 148 -17.40 6.94 -8.20
N THR A 149 -16.24 7.22 -7.57
CA THR A 149 -16.12 8.38 -6.67
C THR A 149 -16.27 9.72 -7.38
N GLN A 150 -15.77 9.85 -8.61
CA GLN A 150 -15.92 11.07 -9.40
C GLN A 150 -17.37 11.28 -9.85
N VAL A 151 -18.04 10.20 -10.29
CA VAL A 151 -19.47 10.24 -10.63
C VAL A 151 -20.31 10.63 -9.42
N LYS A 152 -20.06 10.04 -8.25
CA LYS A 152 -20.77 10.42 -7.01
C LYS A 152 -20.59 11.90 -6.67
N ALA A 153 -19.37 12.42 -6.76
CA ALA A 153 -19.07 13.82 -6.46
C ALA A 153 -19.61 14.82 -7.50
N PHE A 154 -20.00 14.34 -8.68
CA PHE A 154 -20.65 15.15 -9.72
C PHE A 154 -22.17 15.16 -9.58
N LEU A 155 -22.76 14.05 -9.09
CA LEU A 155 -24.21 13.87 -8.99
C LEU A 155 -24.81 14.32 -7.65
N PHE A 156 -24.02 14.43 -6.59
CA PHE A 156 -24.44 14.78 -5.23
C PHE A 156 -23.48 15.78 -4.61
#